data_AF-A0A9D8CDG9-F1
#
_entry.id   AF-A0A9D8CDG9-F1
#
_cell.length_a   1.000
_cell.length_b   1.000
_cell.length_c   1.000
_cell.angle_alpha   90.00
_cell.angle_beta   90.00
_cell.angle_gamma   90.00
#
_symmetry.space_group_name_H-M   'P 1'
#
loop_
_entity.id
_entity.type
_entity.pdbx_description
1 polymer ?
#
loop_
_entity_poly.entity_id
_entity_poly.type
_entity_poly.pdbx_seq_one_letter_code
_entity_poly.pdbx_strand_id
1 'polypeptide(L)' 'MKFKLTEHAKDALNKRNIRIDWVERAVSSPLRVEADVMDPALEHCLAVIPEHGNRVLRVIVNV' A
#
# COMPACT_ATOMS: atom_id res chain seq x y z
N MET A 1 7.79 -8.56 5.23
CA MET A 1 7.21 -9.24 4.04
C MET A 1 8.00 -8.79 2.82
N LYS A 2 8.40 -9.69 1.89
CA LYS A 2 9.15 -9.26 0.69
C LYS A 2 8.16 -8.89 -0.41
N PHE A 3 8.20 -7.66 -0.90
CA PHE A 3 7.44 -7.21 -2.08
C PHE A 3 8.35 -6.53 -3.09
N LYS A 4 7.92 -6.49 -4.35
CA LYS A 4 8.60 -5.76 -5.43
C LYS A 4 7.68 -4.64 -5.90
N LEU A 5 8.18 -3.42 -5.87
CA LEU A 5 7.45 -2.27 -6.39
C LEU A 5 7.44 -2.30 -7.92
N THR A 6 6.26 -2.15 -8.51
CA THR A 6 6.12 -1.80 -9.93
C THR A 6 6.67 -0.40 -10.18
N GLU A 7 6.99 -0.06 -11.43
CA GLU A 7 7.45 1.28 -11.79
C GLU A 7 6.41 2.34 -11.43
N HIS A 8 5.12 2.06 -11.63
CA HIS A 8 4.03 2.93 -11.21
C HIS A 8 4.03 3.17 -9.69
N ALA A 9 4.24 2.12 -8.89
CA ALA A 9 4.32 2.27 -7.44
C ALA A 9 5.53 3.11 -7.04
N LYS A 10 6.72 2.88 -7.61
CA LYS A 10 7.92 3.69 -7.33
C LYS A 10 7.71 5.17 -7.65
N ASP A 11 7.13 5.46 -8.81
CA ASP A 11 6.82 6.83 -9.22
C ASP A 11 5.81 7.50 -8.28
N ALA A 12 4.74 6.79 -7.88
CA ALA A 12 3.77 7.28 -6.92
C ALA A 12 4.38 7.58 -5.54
N LEU A 13 5.30 6.72 -5.06
CA LEU A 13 6.01 6.95 -3.80
C LEU A 13 6.87 8.22 -3.87
N ASN A 14 7.65 8.37 -4.94
CA ASN A 14 8.52 9.54 -5.13
C ASN A 14 7.73 10.84 -5.25
N LYS A 15 6.69 10.87 -6.10
CA LYS A 15 5.87 12.07 -6.34
C LYS A 15 5.13 12.55 -5.09
N ARG A 16 4.72 11.63 -4.21
CA ARG A 16 3.92 11.93 -3.02
C ARG A 16 4.73 11.90 -1.72
N ASN A 17 6.05 11.70 -1.81
CA ASN A 17 6.95 11.58 -0.66
C ASN A 17 6.49 10.50 0.35
N ILE A 18 6.00 9.36 -0.16
CA ILE A 18 5.55 8.24 0.66
C ILE A 18 6.77 7.39 1.01
N ARG A 19 6.99 7.17 2.31
CA ARG A 19 8.10 6.36 2.80
C ARG A 19 7.87 4.87 2.53
N ILE A 20 8.94 4.16 2.21
CA ILE A 20 8.88 2.71 1.98
C ILE A 20 8.40 1.95 3.22
N ASP A 21 8.79 2.41 4.41
CA ASP A 21 8.35 1.84 5.69
C ASP A 21 6.83 1.88 5.86
N TRP A 22 6.15 2.88 5.28
CA TRP A 22 4.69 2.96 5.30
C TRP A 22 4.04 1.92 4.40
N VAL A 23 4.66 1.63 3.25
CA VAL A 23 4.24 0.54 2.36
C VAL A 23 4.44 -0.80 3.05
N GLU A 24 5.61 -1.02 3.66
CA GLU A 24 5.91 -2.20 4.45
C GLU A 24 4.89 -2.43 5.56
N ARG A 25 4.53 -1.36 6.29
CA ARG A 25 3.50 -1.41 7.33
C ARG A 25 2.13 -1.74 6.75
N ALA A 26 1.73 -1.11 5.65
CA ALA A 26 0.46 -1.35 5.01
C ALA A 26 0.31 -2.79 4.52
N VAL A 27 1.38 -3.39 3.99
CA VAL A 27 1.36 -4.77 3.48
C VAL A 27 1.50 -5.79 4.63
N SER A 28 2.33 -5.51 5.63
CA SER A 28 2.61 -6.48 6.71
C SER A 28 1.58 -6.47 7.84
N SER A 29 0.96 -5.33 8.11
CA SER A 29 -0.07 -5.17 9.13
C SER A 29 -1.12 -4.14 8.67
N PRO A 30 -1.90 -4.46 7.63
CA PRO A 30 -2.98 -3.61 7.17
C PRO A 30 -4.05 -3.48 8.26
N LEU A 31 -4.62 -2.28 8.40
CA LEU A 31 -5.81 -2.08 9.22
C LEU A 31 -7.03 -2.75 8.59
N ARG A 32 -7.09 -2.77 7.26
CA ARG A 32 -8.16 -3.40 6.48
C ARG A 32 -7.59 -3.96 5.20
N VAL A 33 -8.00 -5.17 4.85
CA VAL A 33 -7.72 -5.80 3.55
C VAL A 33 -9.05 -5.92 2.82
N GLU A 34 -9.09 -5.50 1.58
CA GLU A 34 -10.26 -5.63 0.71
C GLU A 34 -9.83 -6.37 -0.57
N ALA A 35 -10.58 -7.38 -0.99
CA ALA A 35 -10.38 -7.99 -2.30
C ALA A 35 -10.84 -7.00 -3.38
N ASP A 36 -10.10 -6.93 -4.49
CA ASP A 36 -10.55 -6.16 -5.64
C ASP A 36 -11.78 -6.84 -6.29
N VAL A 37 -12.80 -6.03 -6.60
CA VAL A 37 -14.07 -6.52 -7.15
C VAL A 37 -13.94 -6.95 -8.61
N MET A 38 -12.95 -6.42 -9.33
CA MET A 38 -12.73 -6.65 -10.74
C MET A 38 -11.64 -7.70 -10.98
N ASP A 39 -10.62 -7.75 -10.12
CA ASP A 39 -9.50 -8.69 -10.24
C ASP A 39 -9.27 -9.49 -8.94
N PRO A 40 -9.65 -10.79 -8.89
CA PRO A 40 -9.48 -11.61 -7.70
C PRO A 40 -8.00 -11.87 -7.34
N ALA A 41 -7.04 -11.57 -8.23
CA ALA A 41 -5.61 -11.66 -7.94
C ALA A 41 -5.07 -10.38 -7.27
N LEU A 42 -5.91 -9.39 -6.99
CA LEU A 42 -5.52 -8.14 -6.34
C LEU A 42 -6.15 -7.99 -4.95
N GLU A 43 -5.32 -7.60 -4.00
CA GLU A 43 -5.74 -7.20 -2.66
C GLU A 43 -5.39 -5.74 -2.39
N HIS A 44 -6.31 -5.03 -1.72
CA HIS A 44 -6.14 -3.65 -1.30
C HIS A 44 -5.81 -3.66 0.19
N CYS A 45 -4.55 -3.41 0.52
CA CYS A 45 -4.08 -3.21 1.88
C CYS A 45 -4.22 -1.74 2.28
N LEU A 46 -5.08 -1.44 3.25
CA LEU A 46 -5.27 -0.10 3.78
C LEU A 46 -4.63 0.02 5.16
N ALA A 47 -3.81 1.05 5.35
CA ALA A 47 -3.27 1.41 6.66
C ALA A 47 -3.35 2.91 6.91
N VAL A 48 -3.64 3.29 8.15
CA VAL A 48 -3.55 4.68 8.59
C VAL A 48 -2.09 5.00 8.83
N ILE A 49 -1.66 6.17 8.35
CA ILE A 49 -0.32 6.71 8.55
C ILE A 49 -0.41 7.93 9.48
N PRO A 50 -0.26 7.73 10.81
CA PRO A 50 -0.27 8.83 11.78
C PRO A 50 0.74 9.92 11.44
N GLU A 51 1.93 9.51 11.01
CA GLU A 51 3.04 10.40 10.63
C GLU A 51 2.74 11.25 9.39
N HIS A 52 1.63 11.00 8.69
CA HIS A 52 1.20 11.73 7.52
C HIS A 52 -0.19 12.35 7.72
N GLY A 53 -0.45 12.83 8.94
CA GLY A 53 -1.71 13.50 9.28
C GLY A 53 -2.89 12.53 9.39
N ASN A 54 -2.65 11.30 9.85
CA ASN A 54 -3.64 10.22 9.93
C ASN A 54 -4.31 9.89 8.58
N ARG A 55 -3.60 10.12 7.46
CA ARG A 55 -4.09 9.77 6.13
C ARG A 55 -4.05 8.25 5.94
N VAL A 56 -5.00 7.74 5.16
CA VAL A 56 -5.02 6.33 4.79
C VAL A 56 -4.17 6.11 3.55
N LEU A 57 -3.18 5.23 3.67
CA LEU A 57 -2.42 4.70 2.53
C LEU A 57 -3.11 3.42 2.06
N ARG A 58 -3.51 3.40 0.79
CA ARG A 58 -3.98 2.21 0.09
C ARG A 58 -2.84 1.67 -0.77
N VAL A 59 -2.44 0.42 -0.52
CA VAL A 59 -1.45 -0.31 -1.31
C VAL A 59 -2.17 -1.46 -1.99
N ILE A 60 -2.03 -1.57 -3.30
CA ILE A 60 -2.58 -2.69 -4.07
C ILE A 60 -1.45 -3.69 -4.29
N VAL A 61 -1.67 -4.92 -3.87
CA VAL A 61 -0.72 -6.03 -4.02
C VAL A 61 -1.35 -7.11 -4.88
N ASN A 62 -0.51 -7.82 -5.64
CA ASN A 62 -0.90 -9.02 -6.34
C ASN A 62 -0.58 -10.23 -5.46
N VAL A 63 -1.54 -11.15 -5.32
CA VAL A 63 -1.44 -12.36 -4.47
C VAL A 63 -1.37 -13.64 -5.26
#